data_AF-A0A957USX4-F1
#
_entry.id   AF-A0A957USX4-F1
#
_cell.length_a   1.000
_cell.length_b   1.000
_cell.length_c   1.000
_cell.angle_alpha   90.00
_cell.angle_beta   90.00
_cell.angle_gamma   90.00
#
_symmetry.space_group_name_H-M   'P 1'
#
loop_
_entity.id
_entity.type
_entity.pdbx_description
1 polymer ?
#
loop_
_entity_poly.entity_id
_entity_poly.type
_entity_poly.pdbx_seq_one_letter_code
_entity_poly.pdbx_strand_id
1 'polypeptide(L)'
;MITQFLSWYLVVQLITLISLPMTARLFENLPDRGYAFAKSLGIFVVGLVLWLGYSYGLVRNEMGGAWLSFLLTGALSVMIGWPLVRNGGRTRRLPPVQWGYVLTVELIFLLAFAGWAYVRAHDPAINHTEQPMDLMFMNGIWSSPTYPPRDPWLAGYAISYYYLGYWFLVVLGKMSGLPPEVAYNVGQACWLGLLLIGSFGVVANLLALPGRRLARGDVAGGLLGAAVVGLMGNMQVVLEWLYANGMNVSGLASLVNVKGFPEEAAVTNSWTIGGGGWWWWRSSRVIRDFNLQGGHSEVIDEFPMFSYL
;
A
#
# COMPACT_ATOMS: atom_id res chain seq x y z
N MET A 1 16.19 6.64 -12.76
CA MET A 1 15.74 6.09 -11.46
C MET A 1 15.60 7.16 -10.38
N ILE A 2 16.67 7.86 -9.95
CA ILE A 2 16.57 8.87 -8.87
C ILE A 2 15.56 9.98 -9.20
N THR A 3 15.60 10.54 -10.41
CA THR A 3 14.64 11.55 -10.86
C THR A 3 13.19 11.06 -10.85
N GLN A 4 12.98 9.79 -11.25
CA GLN A 4 11.65 9.16 -11.27
C GLN A 4 11.12 8.93 -9.85
N PHE A 5 11.99 8.51 -8.93
CA PHE A 5 11.67 8.39 -7.51
C PHE A 5 11.31 9.75 -6.91
N LEU A 6 12.13 10.78 -7.15
CA LEU A 6 11.91 12.12 -6.61
C LEU A 6 10.65 12.78 -7.18
N SER A 7 10.34 12.60 -8.47
CA SER A 7 9.11 13.13 -9.06
C SER A 7 7.87 12.49 -8.44
N TRP A 8 7.87 11.16 -8.30
CA TRP A 8 6.77 10.43 -7.64
C TRP A 8 6.62 10.83 -6.17
N TYR A 9 7.73 10.88 -5.44
CA TYR A 9 7.75 11.32 -4.04
C TYR A 9 7.17 12.72 -3.89
N LEU A 10 7.58 13.67 -4.74
CA LEU A 10 7.06 15.04 -4.72
C LEU A 10 5.55 15.07 -5.00
N VAL A 11 5.06 14.32 -6.00
CA VAL A 11 3.62 14.22 -6.29
C VAL A 11 2.84 13.69 -5.08
N VAL A 12 3.32 12.62 -4.43
CA VAL A 12 2.69 12.08 -3.22
C VAL A 12 2.69 13.11 -2.09
N GLN A 13 3.76 13.88 -1.91
CA GLN A 13 3.81 14.94 -0.89
C GLN A 13 2.84 16.08 -1.21
N LEU A 14 2.75 16.53 -2.46
CA LEU A 14 1.77 17.53 -2.87
C LEU A 14 0.33 17.05 -2.60
N ILE A 15 0.03 15.80 -2.97
CA ILE A 15 -1.28 15.16 -2.70
C ILE A 15 -1.56 15.08 -1.19
N THR A 16 -0.54 14.81 -0.38
CA THR A 16 -0.68 14.81 1.08
C THR A 16 -1.04 16.20 1.57
N LEU A 17 -0.26 17.22 1.19
CA LEU A 17 -0.43 18.59 1.66
C LEU A 17 -1.83 19.12 1.35
N ILE A 18 -2.33 18.85 0.14
CA ILE A 18 -3.66 19.31 -0.27
C ILE A 18 -4.79 18.54 0.45
N SER A 19 -4.57 17.30 0.85
CA SER A 19 -5.56 16.47 1.56
C SER A 19 -5.56 16.68 3.08
N LEU A 20 -4.54 17.32 3.65
CA LEU A 20 -4.39 17.50 5.11
C LEU A 20 -5.62 18.14 5.78
N PRO A 21 -6.21 19.25 5.29
CA PRO A 21 -7.36 19.88 5.94
C PRO A 21 -8.56 18.95 6.10
N MET A 22 -8.93 18.22 5.04
CA MET A 22 -10.01 17.24 5.09
C MET A 22 -9.65 16.02 5.93
N THR A 23 -8.43 15.52 5.82
CA THR A 23 -7.97 14.37 6.63
C THR A 23 -8.06 14.68 8.12
N ALA A 24 -7.53 15.84 8.53
CA ALA A 24 -7.57 16.29 9.91
C ALA A 24 -9.00 16.48 10.45
N ARG A 25 -9.94 16.83 9.57
CA ARG A 25 -11.36 16.98 9.92
C ARG A 25 -12.07 15.64 10.05
N LEU A 26 -11.80 14.71 9.13
CA LEU A 26 -12.41 13.38 9.13
C LEU A 26 -11.94 12.57 10.35
N PHE A 27 -10.66 12.68 10.69
CA PHE A 27 -10.02 11.97 11.78
C PHE A 27 -9.81 12.85 13.02
N GLU A 28 -10.64 13.88 13.23
CA GLU A 28 -10.45 14.87 14.30
C GLU A 28 -10.46 14.29 15.72
N ASN A 29 -10.98 13.07 15.90
CA ASN A 29 -11.04 12.35 17.16
C ASN A 29 -9.86 11.39 17.37
N LEU A 30 -9.01 11.18 16.36
CA LEU A 30 -7.80 10.39 16.49
C LEU A 30 -6.65 11.24 17.07
N PRO A 31 -5.82 10.70 17.98
CA PRO A 31 -4.64 11.38 18.51
C PRO A 31 -3.68 11.98 17.47
N ASP A 32 -3.52 11.34 16.31
CA ASP A 32 -2.70 11.84 15.20
C ASP A 32 -3.46 12.72 14.19
N ARG A 33 -4.77 12.89 14.37
CA ARG A 33 -5.68 13.54 13.43
C ARG A 33 -5.61 12.97 12.00
N GLY A 34 -5.30 11.69 11.89
CA GLY A 34 -5.19 10.97 10.64
C GLY A 34 -4.00 11.35 9.77
N TYR A 35 -2.95 12.00 10.32
CA TYR A 35 -1.75 12.34 9.54
C TYR A 35 -1.13 11.10 8.85
N ALA A 36 -1.13 9.95 9.53
CA ALA A 36 -0.64 8.69 8.96
C ALA A 36 -1.44 8.22 7.73
N PHE A 37 -2.71 8.62 7.61
CA PHE A 37 -3.61 8.23 6.52
C PHE A 37 -3.71 9.29 5.41
N ALA A 38 -3.15 10.50 5.61
CA ALA A 38 -3.32 11.63 4.70
C ALA A 38 -2.81 11.34 3.27
N LYS A 39 -1.69 10.61 3.16
CA LYS A 39 -1.12 10.16 1.87
C LYS A 39 -2.11 9.27 1.13
N SER A 40 -2.54 8.17 1.75
CA SER A 40 -3.45 7.19 1.16
C SER A 40 -4.82 7.81 0.83
N LEU A 41 -5.39 8.60 1.75
CA LEU A 41 -6.66 9.27 1.52
C LEU A 41 -6.56 10.30 0.38
N GLY A 42 -5.48 11.07 0.33
CA GLY A 42 -5.24 12.02 -0.75
C GLY A 42 -5.19 11.35 -2.11
N ILE A 43 -4.40 10.27 -2.24
CA ILE A 43 -4.28 9.51 -3.49
C ILE A 43 -5.63 8.92 -3.90
N PHE A 44 -6.36 8.34 -2.94
CA PHE A 44 -7.69 7.79 -3.16
C PHE A 44 -8.66 8.86 -3.69
N VAL A 45 -8.75 10.03 -3.03
CA VAL A 45 -9.71 11.07 -3.41
C VAL A 45 -9.32 11.71 -4.75
N VAL A 46 -8.04 12.01 -5.00
CA VAL A 46 -7.61 12.55 -6.31
C VAL A 46 -7.92 11.57 -7.43
N GLY A 47 -7.58 10.29 -7.24
CA GLY A 47 -7.86 9.25 -8.22
C GLY A 47 -9.36 9.03 -8.43
N LEU A 48 -10.17 9.06 -7.37
CA LEU A 48 -11.61 8.90 -7.44
C LEU A 48 -12.29 10.09 -8.14
N VAL A 49 -11.87 11.32 -7.85
CA VAL A 49 -12.37 12.53 -8.54
C VAL A 49 -12.09 12.44 -10.04
N LEU A 50 -10.87 12.03 -10.42
CA LEU A 50 -10.57 11.81 -11.84
C LEU A 50 -11.40 10.66 -12.41
N TRP A 51 -11.53 9.55 -11.69
CA TRP A 51 -12.26 8.37 -12.16
C TRP A 51 -13.74 8.69 -12.42
N LEU A 52 -14.38 9.43 -11.51
CA LEU A 52 -15.76 9.88 -11.68
C LEU A 52 -15.87 10.87 -12.84
N GLY A 53 -15.01 11.89 -12.89
CA GLY A 53 -15.01 12.85 -14.00
C GLY A 53 -14.79 12.18 -15.36
N TYR A 54 -13.90 11.20 -15.42
CA TYR A 54 -13.65 10.37 -16.59
C TYR A 54 -14.85 9.52 -16.98
N SER A 55 -15.45 8.82 -16.01
CA SER A 55 -16.59 7.91 -16.25
C SER A 55 -17.84 8.63 -16.76
N TYR A 56 -18.04 9.88 -16.34
CA TYR A 56 -19.13 10.73 -16.84
C TYR A 56 -18.74 11.55 -18.10
N GLY A 57 -17.52 11.39 -18.62
CA GLY A 57 -17.05 12.11 -19.82
C GLY A 57 -16.75 13.60 -19.60
N LEU A 58 -16.61 14.05 -18.35
CA LEU A 58 -16.33 15.44 -17.98
C LEU A 58 -14.84 15.80 -18.07
N VAL A 59 -13.95 14.83 -17.81
CA VAL A 59 -12.51 15.02 -17.76
C VAL A 59 -11.81 13.89 -18.52
N ARG A 60 -10.74 14.21 -19.26
CA ARG A 60 -9.93 13.20 -19.96
C ARG A 60 -8.89 12.58 -19.02
N ASN A 61 -8.60 11.30 -19.20
CA ASN A 61 -7.54 10.58 -18.49
C ASN A 61 -6.15 10.98 -19.05
N GLU A 62 -5.74 12.20 -18.76
CA GLU A 62 -4.48 12.81 -19.20
C GLU A 62 -3.81 13.54 -18.03
N MET A 63 -2.56 13.95 -18.20
CA MET A 63 -1.82 14.69 -17.17
C MET A 63 -2.59 15.94 -16.71
N GLY A 64 -3.18 16.70 -17.64
CA GLY A 64 -4.01 17.87 -17.30
C GLY A 64 -5.26 17.51 -16.50
N GLY A 65 -5.92 16.40 -16.84
CA GLY A 65 -7.07 15.89 -16.08
C GLY A 65 -6.69 15.48 -14.66
N ALA A 66 -5.56 14.79 -14.49
CA ALA A 66 -5.07 14.38 -13.18
C ALA A 66 -4.74 15.59 -12.27
N TRP A 67 -4.07 16.62 -12.80
CA TRP A 67 -3.79 17.85 -12.05
C TRP A 67 -5.05 18.69 -11.80
N LEU A 68 -6.04 18.69 -12.69
CA LEU A 68 -7.35 19.30 -12.42
C LEU A 68 -8.04 18.59 -11.25
N SER A 69 -8.07 17.25 -11.25
CA SER A 69 -8.64 16.48 -10.13
C SER A 69 -7.92 16.76 -8.81
N PHE A 70 -6.59 16.92 -8.83
CA PHE A 70 -5.82 17.37 -7.67
C PHE A 70 -6.31 18.72 -7.14
N LEU A 71 -6.52 19.71 -7.99
CA LEU A 71 -7.01 21.04 -7.59
C LEU A 71 -8.45 20.97 -7.03
N LEU A 72 -9.32 20.17 -7.66
CA LEU A 72 -10.69 19.94 -7.18
C LEU A 72 -10.70 19.25 -5.81
N THR A 73 -9.82 18.27 -5.61
CA THR A 73 -9.60 17.66 -4.28
C THR A 73 -9.13 18.69 -3.26
N GLY A 74 -8.31 19.67 -3.65
CA GLY A 74 -7.93 20.76 -2.75
C GLY A 74 -9.04 21.69 -2.37
N ALA A 75 -9.86 22.09 -3.34
CA ALA A 75 -11.05 22.87 -3.07
C ALA A 75 -11.97 22.13 -2.09
N LEU A 76 -12.25 20.85 -2.37
CA LEU A 76 -13.04 19.99 -1.48
C LEU A 76 -12.39 19.86 -0.09
N SER A 77 -11.07 19.67 -0.05
CA SER A 77 -10.33 19.47 1.18
C SER A 77 -10.39 20.69 2.09
N VAL A 78 -10.18 21.88 1.52
CA VAL A 78 -10.31 23.16 2.24
C VAL A 78 -11.75 23.41 2.67
N MET A 79 -12.75 23.11 1.82
CA MET A 79 -14.16 23.28 2.16
C MET A 79 -14.55 22.41 3.38
N ILE A 80 -14.16 21.14 3.39
CA ILE A 80 -14.42 20.22 4.51
C ILE A 80 -13.62 20.62 5.75
N GLY A 81 -12.33 20.92 5.57
CA GLY A 81 -11.39 21.28 6.63
C GLY A 81 -11.54 22.72 7.14
N TRP A 82 -12.39 23.55 6.53
CA TRP A 82 -12.48 24.99 6.78
C TRP A 82 -12.61 25.37 8.26
N PRO A 83 -13.44 24.69 9.08
CA PRO A 83 -13.56 25.00 10.50
C PRO A 83 -12.23 24.82 11.25
N LEU A 84 -11.39 23.87 10.84
CA LEU A 84 -10.07 23.65 11.45
C LEU A 84 -9.07 24.70 10.98
N VAL A 85 -9.05 25.01 9.69
CA VAL A 85 -8.17 26.02 9.10
C VAL A 85 -8.43 27.39 9.74
N ARG A 86 -9.70 27.78 9.85
CA ARG A 86 -10.12 29.06 10.46
C ARG A 86 -9.70 29.19 11.93
N ASN A 87 -9.72 28.08 12.67
CA ASN A 87 -9.36 28.06 14.09
C ASN A 87 -7.86 27.80 14.33
N GLY A 88 -7.01 27.98 13.31
CA GLY A 88 -5.55 27.78 13.43
C GLY A 88 -5.15 26.35 13.74
N GLY A 89 -5.93 25.37 13.26
CA GLY A 89 -5.73 23.95 13.53
C GLY A 89 -6.04 23.55 14.98
N ARG A 90 -6.69 24.39 15.78
CA ARG A 90 -7.11 24.05 17.14
C ARG A 90 -8.51 23.47 17.13
N THR A 91 -8.67 22.28 17.71
CA THR A 91 -9.98 21.74 18.06
C THR A 91 -10.20 21.92 19.56
N ARG A 92 -11.46 21.91 20.00
CA ARG A 92 -11.80 21.90 21.43
C ARG A 92 -11.32 20.63 22.15
N ARG A 93 -11.01 19.55 21.42
CA ARG A 93 -10.84 18.21 21.98
C ARG A 93 -9.39 17.71 22.02
N LEU A 94 -8.53 18.08 21.06
CA LEU A 94 -7.18 17.53 20.97
C LEU A 94 -6.13 18.60 20.65
N PRO A 95 -4.90 18.46 21.21
CA PRO A 95 -3.77 19.31 20.84
C PRO A 95 -3.37 19.11 19.37
N PRO A 96 -2.56 20.01 18.78
CA PRO A 96 -1.96 19.79 17.47
C PRO A 96 -1.07 18.53 17.48
N VAL A 97 -0.91 17.92 16.30
CA VAL A 97 -0.06 16.75 16.10
C VAL A 97 1.38 17.11 16.44
N GLN A 98 2.08 16.23 17.16
CA GLN A 98 3.45 16.46 17.54
C GLN A 98 4.37 16.37 16.33
N TRP A 99 5.31 17.30 16.19
CA TRP A 99 6.28 17.28 15.09
C TRP A 99 7.12 15.99 15.07
N GLY A 100 7.48 15.45 16.25
CA GLY A 100 8.17 14.18 16.35
C GLY A 100 7.37 13.01 15.75
N TYR A 101 6.04 13.01 15.89
CA TYR A 101 5.18 12.00 15.26
C TYR A 101 5.13 12.15 13.74
N VAL A 102 4.98 13.39 13.26
CA VAL A 102 5.03 13.72 11.82
C VAL A 102 6.34 13.23 11.20
N LEU A 103 7.47 13.54 11.84
CA LEU A 103 8.79 13.07 11.41
C LEU A 103 8.87 11.53 11.40
N THR A 104 8.35 10.85 12.41
CA THR A 104 8.31 9.38 12.42
C THR A 104 7.53 8.82 11.24
N VAL A 105 6.33 9.35 10.96
CA VAL A 105 5.51 8.91 9.81
C VAL A 105 6.24 9.14 8.50
N GLU A 106 6.83 10.33 8.30
CA GLU A 106 7.57 10.64 7.07
C GLU A 106 8.84 9.78 6.93
N LEU A 107 9.55 9.48 8.02
CA LEU A 107 10.72 8.61 8.00
C LEU A 107 10.35 7.16 7.68
N ILE A 108 9.28 6.62 8.29
CA ILE A 108 8.78 5.27 7.95
C ILE A 108 8.46 5.20 6.46
N PHE A 109 7.67 6.16 5.96
CA PHE A 109 7.29 6.21 4.55
C PHE A 109 8.52 6.31 3.64
N LEU A 110 9.42 7.26 3.90
CA LEU A 110 10.57 7.52 3.06
C LEU A 110 11.56 6.35 3.05
N LEU A 111 11.87 5.77 4.21
CA LEU A 111 12.81 4.65 4.32
C LEU A 111 12.25 3.39 3.64
N ALA A 112 10.97 3.09 3.85
CA ALA A 112 10.32 1.95 3.20
C ALA A 112 10.25 2.12 1.68
N PHE A 113 9.78 3.29 1.23
CA PHE A 113 9.67 3.60 -0.19
C PHE A 113 11.04 3.60 -0.87
N ALA A 114 12.04 4.27 -0.30
CA ALA A 114 13.38 4.33 -0.86
C ALA A 114 14.07 2.95 -0.84
N GLY A 115 13.93 2.20 0.26
CA GLY A 115 14.49 0.86 0.40
C GLY A 115 13.91 -0.10 -0.63
N TRP A 116 12.60 -0.10 -0.84
CA TRP A 116 11.97 -0.99 -1.81
C TRP A 116 12.16 -0.53 -3.26
N ALA A 117 12.19 0.79 -3.50
CA ALA A 117 12.56 1.32 -4.80
C ALA A 117 13.97 0.88 -5.18
N TYR A 118 14.92 0.87 -4.22
CA TYR A 118 16.28 0.36 -4.45
C TYR A 118 16.29 -1.12 -4.85
N VAL A 119 15.46 -1.96 -4.23
CA VAL A 119 15.30 -3.37 -4.61
C VAL A 119 14.78 -3.48 -6.05
N ARG A 120 13.66 -2.81 -6.36
CA ARG A 120 13.06 -2.79 -7.72
C ARG A 120 13.99 -2.16 -8.77
N ALA A 121 14.98 -1.37 -8.37
CA ALA A 121 16.01 -0.86 -9.28
C ALA A 121 16.91 -1.97 -9.84
N HIS A 122 17.19 -2.97 -9.00
CA HIS A 122 18.11 -4.06 -9.31
C HIS A 122 17.40 -5.21 -10.03
N ASP A 123 16.09 -5.37 -9.79
CA ASP A 123 15.22 -6.27 -10.54
C ASP A 123 13.93 -5.57 -10.98
N PRO A 124 14.00 -4.73 -12.04
CA PRO A 124 12.84 -3.98 -12.52
C PRO A 124 11.93 -4.81 -13.43
N ALA A 125 12.29 -6.07 -13.72
CA ALA A 125 11.56 -6.89 -14.66
C ALA A 125 10.11 -7.13 -14.17
N ILE A 126 9.18 -7.05 -15.11
CA ILE A 126 7.74 -7.24 -14.90
C ILE A 126 7.35 -8.50 -15.68
N ASN A 127 7.84 -9.64 -15.22
CA ASN A 127 7.80 -10.91 -15.95
C ASN A 127 7.40 -12.11 -15.06
N HIS A 128 7.03 -11.87 -13.81
CA HIS A 128 6.60 -12.92 -12.90
C HIS A 128 5.08 -12.92 -12.72
N THR A 129 4.50 -14.11 -12.60
CA THR A 129 3.09 -14.33 -12.22
C THR A 129 2.09 -13.39 -12.91
N GLU A 130 1.48 -12.47 -12.17
CA GLU A 130 0.43 -11.54 -12.59
C GLU A 130 1.00 -10.19 -13.04
N GLN A 131 2.29 -9.91 -12.78
CA GLN A 131 2.92 -8.63 -13.09
C GLN A 131 2.74 -8.22 -14.58
N PRO A 132 2.88 -9.13 -15.58
CA PRO A 132 2.62 -8.77 -16.98
C PRO A 132 1.17 -8.35 -17.23
N MET A 133 0.22 -8.99 -16.56
CA MET A 133 -1.21 -8.68 -16.66
C MET A 133 -1.53 -7.32 -16.03
N ASP A 134 -0.91 -7.00 -14.88
CA ASP A 134 -1.03 -5.70 -14.23
C ASP A 134 -0.52 -4.57 -15.14
N LEU A 135 0.67 -4.75 -15.72
CA LEU A 135 1.24 -3.77 -16.65
C LEU A 135 0.39 -3.63 -17.91
N MET A 136 -0.17 -4.73 -18.40
CA MET A 136 -1.07 -4.72 -19.55
C MET A 136 -2.35 -3.90 -19.24
N PHE A 137 -2.98 -4.07 -18.07
CA PHE A 137 -4.12 -3.24 -17.66
C PHE A 137 -3.73 -1.78 -17.47
N MET A 138 -2.57 -1.49 -16.86
CA MET A 138 -2.06 -0.11 -16.76
C MET A 138 -1.87 0.52 -18.14
N ASN A 139 -1.36 -0.21 -19.13
CA ASN A 139 -1.22 0.27 -20.51
C ASN A 139 -2.58 0.52 -21.19
N GLY A 140 -3.55 -0.37 -21.00
CA GLY A 140 -4.92 -0.19 -21.50
C GLY A 140 -5.57 1.09 -20.96
N ILE A 141 -5.44 1.34 -19.65
CA ILE A 141 -5.91 2.59 -19.02
C ILE A 141 -5.12 3.79 -19.51
N TRP A 142 -3.78 3.70 -19.51
CA TRP A 142 -2.87 4.80 -19.86
C TRP A 142 -3.15 5.35 -21.26
N SER A 143 -3.37 4.44 -22.21
CA SER A 143 -3.63 4.72 -23.63
C SER A 143 -5.09 5.09 -23.96
N SER A 144 -5.96 5.14 -22.95
CA SER A 144 -7.39 5.48 -23.12
C SER A 144 -7.70 6.85 -22.50
N PRO A 145 -7.77 7.94 -23.30
CA PRO A 145 -8.08 9.28 -22.79
C PRO A 145 -9.54 9.47 -22.39
N THR A 146 -10.45 8.67 -22.93
CA THR A 146 -11.91 8.79 -22.75
C THR A 146 -12.50 7.47 -22.29
N TYR A 147 -13.56 7.54 -21.49
CA TYR A 147 -14.25 6.36 -20.98
C TYR A 147 -15.03 5.61 -22.08
N PRO A 148 -15.11 4.27 -22.02
CA PRO A 148 -14.41 3.37 -21.08
C PRO A 148 -12.96 3.05 -21.51
N PRO A 149 -12.08 2.65 -20.57
CA PRO A 149 -10.73 2.24 -20.93
C PRO A 149 -10.76 0.93 -21.73
N ARG A 150 -9.93 0.86 -22.76
CA ARG A 150 -9.88 -0.26 -23.72
C ARG A 150 -9.37 -1.54 -23.05
N ASP A 151 -10.04 -2.64 -23.33
CA ASP A 151 -9.62 -3.97 -22.93
C ASP A 151 -8.40 -4.41 -23.77
N PRO A 152 -7.26 -4.72 -23.15
CA PRO A 152 -6.09 -5.18 -23.86
C PRO A 152 -6.16 -6.66 -24.27
N TRP A 153 -7.03 -7.47 -23.66
CA TRP A 153 -7.28 -8.88 -24.05
C TRP A 153 -8.28 -9.00 -25.20
N LEU A 154 -9.28 -8.12 -25.24
CA LEU A 154 -10.37 -8.19 -26.22
C LEU A 154 -10.51 -6.88 -27.00
N ALA A 155 -9.88 -6.84 -28.18
CA ALA A 155 -9.88 -5.66 -29.05
C ALA A 155 -11.29 -5.15 -29.35
N GLY A 156 -11.51 -3.85 -29.17
CA GLY A 156 -12.80 -3.18 -29.41
C GLY A 156 -13.74 -3.13 -28.20
N TYR A 157 -13.38 -3.76 -27.08
CA TYR A 157 -14.18 -3.79 -25.87
C TYR A 157 -13.55 -2.95 -24.75
N ALA A 158 -14.33 -2.74 -23.68
CA ALA A 158 -13.90 -2.09 -22.45
C ALA A 158 -13.35 -3.11 -21.45
N ILE A 159 -12.41 -2.70 -20.60
CA ILE A 159 -11.88 -3.54 -19.52
C ILE A 159 -13.04 -4.09 -18.68
N SER A 160 -13.20 -5.41 -18.68
CA SER A 160 -14.21 -6.11 -17.87
C SER A 160 -13.59 -6.74 -16.62
N TYR A 161 -12.81 -5.94 -15.87
CA TYR A 161 -12.11 -6.36 -14.66
C TYR A 161 -12.10 -5.25 -13.61
N TYR A 162 -11.84 -5.57 -12.33
CA TYR A 162 -11.64 -4.54 -11.32
C TYR A 162 -10.29 -3.86 -11.54
N TYR A 163 -10.30 -2.58 -11.92
CA TYR A 163 -9.07 -1.90 -12.35
C TYR A 163 -8.68 -0.68 -11.50
N LEU A 164 -9.39 -0.42 -10.40
CA LEU A 164 -9.19 0.82 -9.63
C LEU A 164 -7.78 0.92 -9.01
N GLY A 165 -7.16 -0.22 -8.66
CA GLY A 165 -5.75 -0.25 -8.23
C GLY A 165 -4.80 0.26 -9.31
N TYR A 166 -4.90 -0.29 -10.53
CA TYR A 166 -4.15 0.15 -11.70
C TYR A 166 -4.44 1.61 -12.07
N TRP A 167 -5.69 2.04 -11.88
CA TRP A 167 -6.09 3.42 -12.08
C TRP A 167 -5.29 4.38 -11.20
N PHE A 168 -5.18 4.13 -9.90
CA PHE A 168 -4.41 5.00 -9.00
C PHE A 168 -2.93 5.09 -9.39
N LEU A 169 -2.32 3.97 -9.79
CA LEU A 169 -0.95 3.96 -10.30
C LEU A 169 -0.80 4.77 -11.60
N VAL A 170 -1.75 4.66 -12.52
CA VAL A 170 -1.79 5.44 -13.77
C VAL A 170 -1.95 6.93 -13.49
N VAL A 171 -2.83 7.32 -12.56
CA VAL A 171 -3.00 8.73 -12.18
C VAL A 171 -1.69 9.32 -11.64
N LEU A 172 -1.04 8.62 -10.70
CA LEU A 172 0.23 9.05 -10.15
C LEU A 172 1.34 9.06 -11.21
N GLY A 173 1.35 8.07 -12.11
CA GLY A 173 2.25 8.04 -13.27
C GLY A 173 2.07 9.25 -14.17
N LYS A 174 0.83 9.61 -14.52
CA LYS A 174 0.52 10.79 -15.35
C LYS A 174 0.93 12.09 -14.65
N MET A 175 0.69 12.23 -13.36
CA MET A 175 1.11 13.41 -12.59
C MET A 175 2.63 13.52 -12.48
N SER A 176 3.32 12.39 -12.37
CA SER A 176 4.79 12.31 -12.24
C SER A 176 5.53 12.33 -13.57
N GLY A 177 4.80 12.28 -14.70
CA GLY A 177 5.39 12.16 -16.04
C GLY A 177 6.08 10.83 -16.30
N LEU A 178 5.63 9.75 -15.64
CA LEU A 178 6.25 8.42 -15.72
C LEU A 178 5.36 7.46 -16.52
N PRO A 179 5.94 6.72 -17.49
CA PRO A 179 5.19 5.73 -18.26
C PRO A 179 4.82 4.51 -17.39
N PRO A 180 3.86 3.67 -17.82
CA PRO A 180 3.31 2.58 -17.03
C PRO A 180 4.35 1.64 -16.40
N GLU A 181 5.40 1.24 -17.14
CA GLU A 181 6.43 0.32 -16.69
C GLU A 181 7.30 0.88 -15.55
N VAL A 182 7.47 2.21 -15.52
CA VAL A 182 8.17 2.90 -14.43
C VAL A 182 7.21 3.14 -13.26
N ALA A 183 5.98 3.58 -13.55
CA ALA A 183 4.94 3.81 -12.55
C ALA A 183 4.57 2.54 -11.79
N TYR A 184 4.60 1.37 -12.44
CA TYR A 184 4.41 0.06 -11.81
C TYR A 184 5.49 -0.18 -10.76
N ASN A 185 6.77 -0.13 -11.16
CA ASN A 185 7.90 -0.38 -10.26
C ASN A 185 7.99 0.61 -9.08
N VAL A 186 7.89 1.91 -9.36
CA VAL A 186 7.97 2.95 -8.32
C VAL A 186 6.70 2.95 -7.46
N GLY A 187 5.54 2.70 -8.06
CA GLY A 187 4.27 2.62 -7.37
C GLY A 187 4.19 1.46 -6.38
N GLN A 188 4.70 0.28 -6.75
CA GLN A 188 4.79 -0.86 -5.84
C GLN A 188 5.61 -0.55 -4.59
N ALA A 189 6.76 0.11 -4.78
CA ALA A 189 7.59 0.57 -3.66
C ALA A 189 6.86 1.62 -2.79
N CYS A 190 6.09 2.52 -3.42
CA CYS A 190 5.28 3.50 -2.70
C CYS A 190 4.17 2.82 -1.86
N TRP A 191 3.53 1.78 -2.40
CA TRP A 191 2.48 1.02 -1.72
C TRP A 191 2.97 0.35 -0.44
N LEU A 192 4.19 -0.21 -0.43
CA LEU A 192 4.80 -0.70 0.81
C LEU A 192 4.91 0.42 1.86
N GLY A 193 5.39 1.59 1.45
CA GLY A 193 5.49 2.75 2.34
C GLY A 193 4.13 3.16 2.92
N LEU A 194 3.07 3.18 2.09
CA LEU A 194 1.72 3.50 2.53
C LEU A 194 1.12 2.45 3.46
N LEU A 195 1.36 1.17 3.20
CA LEU A 195 0.96 0.08 4.08
C LEU A 195 1.59 0.27 5.46
N LEU A 196 2.91 0.48 5.54
CA LEU A 196 3.63 0.59 6.80
C LEU A 196 3.17 1.80 7.63
N ILE A 197 3.00 2.98 7.02
CA ILE A 197 2.47 4.13 7.77
C ILE A 197 1.00 3.94 8.16
N GLY A 198 0.20 3.26 7.34
CA GLY A 198 -1.19 2.93 7.66
C GLY A 198 -1.28 2.01 8.88
N SER A 199 -0.53 0.91 8.87
CA SER A 199 -0.44 -0.03 10.00
C SER A 199 0.11 0.64 11.26
N PHE A 200 1.18 1.44 11.12
CA PHE A 200 1.72 2.27 12.21
C PHE A 200 0.65 3.19 12.80
N GLY A 201 -0.06 3.93 11.94
CA GLY A 201 -1.10 4.87 12.31
C GLY A 201 -2.24 4.20 13.07
N VAL A 202 -2.74 3.06 12.58
CA VAL A 202 -3.81 2.31 13.24
C VAL A 202 -3.38 1.93 14.66
N VAL A 203 -2.24 1.25 14.81
CA VAL A 203 -1.82 0.70 16.11
C VAL A 203 -1.45 1.82 17.10
N ALA A 204 -0.71 2.84 16.65
CA ALA A 204 -0.34 3.96 17.51
C ALA A 204 -1.58 4.73 18.02
N ASN A 205 -2.59 4.94 17.17
CA ASN A 205 -3.82 5.60 17.59
C ASN A 205 -4.64 4.74 18.56
N LEU A 206 -4.75 3.42 18.33
CA LEU A 206 -5.47 2.51 19.24
C LEU A 206 -4.86 2.50 20.64
N LEU A 207 -3.52 2.48 20.75
CA LEU A 207 -2.82 2.50 22.03
C LEU A 207 -2.93 3.84 22.78
N ALA A 208 -3.10 4.94 22.03
CA ALA A 208 -3.23 6.28 22.58
C ALA A 208 -4.67 6.66 23.01
N LEU A 209 -5.67 5.82 22.76
CA LEU A 209 -7.03 6.05 23.27
C LEU A 209 -7.02 5.97 24.82
N PRO A 210 -7.68 6.92 25.55
CA PRO A 210 -8.83 7.73 25.14
C PRO A 210 -8.53 9.24 24.93
N GLY A 211 -7.78 9.62 23.90
CA GLY A 211 -7.67 11.02 23.46
C GLY A 211 -6.54 11.83 24.12
N ARG A 212 -5.51 11.14 24.60
CA ARG A 212 -4.26 11.78 25.05
C ARG A 212 -3.32 12.03 23.88
N ARG A 213 -2.27 12.81 24.14
CA ARG A 213 -1.12 12.91 23.23
C ARG A 213 -0.49 11.53 23.06
N LEU A 214 -0.03 11.25 21.84
CA LEU A 214 0.81 10.09 21.54
C LEU A 214 2.07 10.14 22.41
N ALA A 215 2.27 9.08 23.18
CA ALA A 215 3.45 8.85 24.01
C ALA A 215 4.45 7.97 23.26
N ARG A 216 5.68 7.90 23.77
CA ARG A 216 6.74 7.06 23.18
C ARG A 216 6.33 5.58 23.08
N GLY A 217 5.60 5.07 24.07
CA GLY A 217 5.09 3.69 24.06
C GLY A 217 4.11 3.41 22.92
N ASP A 218 3.24 4.37 22.59
CA ASP A 218 2.28 4.22 21.49
C ASP A 218 2.99 4.21 20.13
N VAL A 219 4.02 5.05 19.99
CA VAL A 219 4.88 5.08 18.79
C VAL A 219 5.65 3.76 18.65
N ALA A 220 6.20 3.23 19.75
CA ALA A 220 6.89 1.94 19.73
C ALA A 220 5.93 0.79 19.36
N GLY A 221 4.72 0.79 19.93
CA GLY A 221 3.68 -0.18 19.56
C GLY A 221 3.24 -0.02 18.11
N GLY A 222 3.13 1.21 17.60
CA GLY A 222 2.89 1.49 16.18
C GLY A 222 3.98 0.91 15.28
N LEU A 223 5.26 1.10 15.62
CA LEU A 223 6.39 0.55 14.87
C LEU A 223 6.35 -0.98 14.85
N LEU A 224 6.04 -1.60 15.99
CA LEU A 224 5.84 -3.04 16.08
C LEU A 224 4.67 -3.49 15.18
N GLY A 225 3.55 -2.76 15.21
CA GLY A 225 2.39 -3.04 14.35
C GLY A 225 2.73 -2.97 12.86
N ALA A 226 3.48 -1.96 12.44
CA ALA A 226 3.95 -1.83 11.06
C ALA A 226 4.87 -2.99 10.66
N ALA A 227 5.82 -3.38 11.53
CA ALA A 227 6.71 -4.50 11.28
C ALA A 227 5.94 -5.84 11.20
N VAL A 228 5.01 -6.08 12.12
CA VAL A 228 4.22 -7.30 12.14
C VAL A 228 3.35 -7.42 10.89
N VAL A 229 2.64 -6.36 10.50
CA VAL A 229 1.76 -6.40 9.32
C VAL A 229 2.56 -6.41 8.02
N GLY A 230 3.50 -5.46 7.85
CA GLY A 230 4.16 -5.24 6.56
C GLY A 230 5.43 -6.04 6.33
N LEU A 231 5.99 -6.72 7.33
CA LEU A 231 7.20 -7.55 7.13
C LEU A 231 6.98 -9.01 7.53
N MET A 232 6.24 -9.25 8.62
CA MET A 232 6.09 -10.60 9.16
C MET A 232 4.83 -11.32 8.65
N GLY A 233 3.78 -10.57 8.27
CA GLY A 233 2.56 -11.10 7.64
C GLY A 233 1.90 -12.21 8.46
N ASN A 234 1.73 -13.38 7.83
CA ASN A 234 1.16 -14.58 8.45
C ASN A 234 2.19 -15.45 9.22
N MET A 235 3.38 -14.92 9.53
CA MET A 235 4.48 -15.58 10.26
C MET A 235 5.09 -16.81 9.59
N GLN A 236 4.55 -17.29 8.47
CA GLN A 236 5.06 -18.50 7.80
C GLN A 236 6.51 -18.32 7.37
N VAL A 237 6.87 -17.15 6.84
CA VAL A 237 8.26 -16.82 6.46
C VAL A 237 9.21 -16.92 7.66
N VAL A 238 8.77 -16.52 8.85
CA VAL A 238 9.59 -16.63 10.07
C VAL A 238 9.76 -18.09 10.47
N LEU A 239 8.70 -18.90 10.43
CA LEU A 239 8.77 -20.33 10.73
C LEU A 239 9.68 -21.08 9.75
N GLU A 240 9.55 -20.79 8.45
CA GLU A 240 10.42 -21.34 7.40
C GLU A 240 11.88 -20.94 7.63
N TRP A 241 12.15 -19.68 8.00
CA TRP A 241 13.52 -19.21 8.30
C TRP A 241 14.12 -19.91 9.53
N LEU A 242 13.36 -20.06 10.62
CA LEU A 242 13.82 -20.78 11.81
C LEU A 242 14.10 -22.25 11.49
N TYR A 243 13.20 -22.91 10.74
CA TYR A 243 13.38 -24.29 10.30
C TYR A 243 14.59 -24.45 9.39
N ALA A 244 14.78 -23.55 8.42
CA ALA A 244 15.93 -23.55 7.50
C ALA A 244 17.27 -23.42 8.25
N ASN A 245 17.29 -22.79 9.42
CA ASN A 245 18.45 -22.67 10.31
C ASN A 245 18.57 -23.82 11.33
N GLY A 246 17.80 -24.90 11.15
CA GLY A 246 17.88 -26.12 11.97
C GLY A 246 17.18 -26.02 13.33
N MET A 247 16.36 -24.99 13.57
CA MET A 247 15.60 -24.87 14.80
C MET A 247 14.39 -25.82 14.78
N ASN A 248 14.12 -26.49 15.90
CA ASN A 248 12.94 -27.33 16.03
C ASN A 248 11.67 -26.48 16.20
N VAL A 249 10.92 -26.32 15.11
CA VAL A 249 9.63 -25.60 15.09
C VAL A 249 8.42 -26.52 15.03
N SER A 250 8.58 -27.84 15.20
CA SER A 250 7.50 -28.83 15.03
C SER A 250 6.22 -28.51 15.82
N GLY A 251 6.35 -28.04 17.06
CA GLY A 251 5.21 -27.65 17.90
C GLY A 251 4.48 -26.40 17.41
N LEU A 252 5.19 -25.41 16.86
CA LEU A 252 4.57 -24.23 16.26
C LEU A 252 3.99 -24.56 14.89
N ALA A 253 4.70 -25.36 14.10
CA ALA A 253 4.27 -25.83 12.78
C ALA A 253 2.97 -26.63 12.87
N SER A 254 2.80 -27.47 13.90
CA SER A 254 1.56 -28.24 14.11
C SER A 254 0.38 -27.36 14.55
N LEU A 255 0.63 -26.26 15.26
CA LEU A 255 -0.41 -25.30 15.63
C LEU A 255 -0.94 -24.54 14.42
N VAL A 256 -0.05 -24.09 13.52
CA VAL A 256 -0.47 -23.38 12.30
C VAL A 256 -0.96 -24.37 11.23
N ASN A 257 -0.42 -25.60 11.23
CA ASN A 257 -0.82 -26.71 10.37
C ASN A 257 -0.80 -26.35 8.88
N VAL A 258 0.27 -25.71 8.41
CA VAL A 258 0.41 -25.32 6.99
C VAL A 258 0.68 -26.55 6.13
N LYS A 259 0.07 -26.64 4.95
CA LYS A 259 0.23 -27.79 4.05
C LYS A 259 1.70 -27.90 3.57
N GLY A 260 2.30 -29.07 3.77
CA GLY A 260 3.68 -29.38 3.35
C GLY A 260 4.78 -28.79 4.24
N PHE A 261 4.45 -28.18 5.38
CA PHE A 261 5.45 -27.71 6.34
C PHE A 261 5.32 -28.47 7.67
N PRO A 262 6.41 -29.06 8.20
CA PRO A 262 7.80 -28.95 7.73
C PRO A 262 8.24 -30.01 6.71
N GLU A 263 7.37 -30.92 6.26
CA GLU A 263 7.76 -32.15 5.54
C GLU A 263 8.43 -31.89 4.18
N GLU A 264 8.00 -30.84 3.48
CA GLU A 264 8.54 -30.41 2.19
C GLU A 264 9.44 -29.17 2.33
N ALA A 265 9.87 -28.82 3.56
CA ALA A 265 10.85 -27.78 3.80
C ALA A 265 12.27 -28.37 3.91
N ALA A 266 13.29 -27.57 3.64
CA ALA A 266 14.68 -27.99 3.71
C ALA A 266 15.43 -27.21 4.79
N VAL A 267 16.29 -27.91 5.54
CA VAL A 267 17.28 -27.28 6.42
C VAL A 267 18.50 -26.92 5.56
N THR A 268 18.76 -25.62 5.42
CA THR A 268 19.75 -25.09 4.47
C THR A 268 20.94 -24.45 5.18
N ASN A 269 20.80 -24.14 6.47
CA ASN A 269 21.81 -23.46 7.31
C ASN A 269 22.37 -22.19 6.65
N SER A 270 21.52 -21.49 5.90
CA SER A 270 21.88 -20.25 5.23
C SER A 270 20.93 -19.13 5.65
N TRP A 271 21.37 -17.88 5.49
CA TRP A 271 20.51 -16.71 5.75
C TRP A 271 19.23 -16.75 4.90
N THR A 272 19.32 -17.31 3.70
CA THR A 272 18.19 -17.49 2.79
C THR A 272 17.49 -18.82 3.05
N ILE A 273 16.15 -18.84 2.97
CA ILE A 273 15.34 -20.07 3.11
C ILE A 273 15.59 -21.07 1.93
N GLY A 274 16.34 -20.66 0.90
CA GLY A 274 16.46 -21.33 -0.40
C GLY A 274 16.73 -22.84 -0.36
N GLY A 275 15.98 -23.61 -1.15
CA GLY A 275 16.09 -25.08 -1.24
C GLY A 275 15.58 -25.68 -2.56
N GLY A 276 15.49 -24.86 -3.61
CA GLY A 276 14.88 -25.24 -4.90
C GLY A 276 13.35 -25.16 -4.88
N GLY A 277 12.75 -24.51 -5.88
CA GLY A 277 11.30 -24.32 -5.98
C GLY A 277 10.76 -23.03 -5.36
N TRP A 278 9.44 -22.85 -5.40
CA TRP A 278 8.75 -21.66 -4.89
C TRP A 278 8.41 -21.85 -3.40
N TRP A 279 9.42 -21.93 -2.53
CA TRP A 279 9.22 -22.14 -1.08
C TRP A 279 8.22 -21.12 -0.48
N TRP A 280 8.26 -19.88 -0.97
CA TRP A 280 7.40 -18.78 -0.53
C TRP A 280 5.93 -18.96 -0.96
N TRP A 281 5.64 -19.84 -1.93
CA TRP A 281 4.29 -20.16 -2.39
C TRP A 281 3.43 -20.78 -1.29
N ARG A 282 4.06 -21.48 -0.34
CA ARG A 282 3.39 -22.01 0.84
C ARG A 282 2.93 -20.89 1.79
N SER A 283 3.65 -19.76 1.78
CA SER A 283 3.27 -18.59 2.57
C SER A 283 2.00 -17.92 2.06
N SER A 284 1.45 -18.29 0.90
CA SER A 284 0.12 -17.83 0.47
C SER A 284 -0.99 -18.89 0.67
N ARG A 285 -0.72 -19.94 1.46
CA ARG A 285 -1.59 -21.10 1.73
C ARG A 285 -1.54 -21.53 3.19
N VAL A 286 -1.45 -20.55 4.09
CA VAL A 286 -1.38 -20.77 5.54
C VAL A 286 -2.74 -21.18 6.10
N ILE A 287 -3.83 -20.89 5.38
CA ILE A 287 -5.17 -21.36 5.73
C ILE A 287 -5.42 -22.72 5.08
N ARG A 288 -5.76 -23.72 5.91
CA ARG A 288 -6.33 -24.99 5.43
C ARG A 288 -7.84 -24.95 5.54
N ASP A 289 -8.51 -25.12 4.40
CA ASP A 289 -9.95 -25.27 4.34
C ASP A 289 -10.33 -26.74 4.07
N PHE A 290 -11.54 -27.12 4.43
CA PHE A 290 -12.05 -28.47 4.31
C PHE A 290 -13.41 -28.48 3.62
N ASN A 291 -13.58 -29.36 2.65
CA ASN A 291 -14.89 -29.62 2.07
C ASN A 291 -15.80 -30.35 3.08
N LEU A 292 -17.08 -30.49 2.72
CA LEU A 292 -18.08 -31.15 3.57
C LEU A 292 -17.76 -32.63 3.87
N GLN A 293 -16.86 -33.26 3.12
CA GLN A 293 -16.38 -34.62 3.31
C GLN A 293 -15.10 -34.68 4.17
N GLY A 294 -14.62 -33.56 4.69
CA GLY A 294 -13.39 -33.46 5.49
C GLY A 294 -12.10 -33.51 4.67
N GLY A 295 -12.19 -33.45 3.33
CA GLY A 295 -11.05 -33.38 2.43
C GLY A 295 -10.51 -31.95 2.33
N HIS A 296 -9.19 -31.81 2.24
CA HIS A 296 -8.54 -30.51 2.09
C HIS A 296 -8.98 -29.80 0.80
N SER A 297 -9.43 -28.55 0.92
CA SER A 297 -9.66 -27.61 -0.18
C SER A 297 -8.56 -26.57 -0.18
N GLU A 298 -7.87 -26.38 -1.31
CA GLU A 298 -6.82 -25.36 -1.39
C GLU A 298 -7.45 -23.98 -1.45
N VAL A 299 -7.04 -23.12 -0.51
CA VAL A 299 -7.42 -21.71 -0.44
C VAL A 299 -6.15 -20.88 -0.54
N ILE A 300 -6.25 -19.77 -1.24
CA ILE A 300 -5.17 -18.79 -1.38
C ILE A 300 -5.43 -17.69 -0.35
N ASP A 301 -4.50 -17.51 0.58
CA ASP A 301 -4.44 -16.34 1.44
C ASP A 301 -3.33 -15.41 0.94
N GLU A 302 -3.72 -14.22 0.47
CA GLU A 302 -2.76 -13.18 0.15
C GLU A 302 -2.20 -12.59 1.45
N PHE A 303 -0.88 -12.45 1.50
CA PHE A 303 -0.18 -11.74 2.56
C PHE A 303 0.55 -10.56 1.93
N PRO A 304 0.80 -9.46 2.66
CA PRO A 304 1.21 -8.20 2.05
C PRO A 304 2.43 -8.30 1.13
N MET A 305 3.36 -9.22 1.41
CA MET A 305 4.54 -9.48 0.59
C MET A 305 4.22 -9.81 -0.87
N PHE A 306 3.09 -10.48 -1.14
CA PHE A 306 2.64 -10.81 -2.49
C PHE A 306 2.29 -9.56 -3.31
N SER A 307 1.90 -8.47 -2.64
CA SER A 307 1.47 -7.25 -3.31
C SER A 307 2.65 -6.41 -3.81
N TYR A 308 3.83 -6.44 -3.16
CA TYR A 308 4.96 -5.56 -3.51
C TYR A 308 6.24 -6.28 -3.99
N LEU A 309 6.32 -7.63 -3.99
CA LEU A 309 7.43 -8.38 -4.59
C LEU A 309 7.44 -8.35 -6.13
#